data_AF-A0A263D618-F1
#
_entry.id   AF-A0A263D618-F1
#
_cell.length_a   1.000
_cell.length_b   1.000
_cell.length_c   1.000
_cell.angle_alpha   90.00
_cell.angle_beta   90.00
_cell.angle_gamma   90.00
#
_symmetry.space_group_name_H-M   'P 1'
#
loop_
_entity.id
_entity.type
_entity.pdbx_description
1 polymer ?
#
loop_
_entity_poly.entity_id
_entity_poly.type
_entity_poly.pdbx_seq_one_letter_code
_entity_poly.pdbx_strand_id
1 'polypeptide(L)'
;MRDAEAARSRAEAVQLRAMARFAALSEEPRGVAAEVALTLATTEHRAQRTVAMARALTTRLPETLAAMESGVIDSFKASKIVDATGPLSDEHAAAVDAAMADRLDGKNPSGLRRAVARQVAHVDPDGHAERARKRRLDRSVQLVHQDDAMSTLIADLPAEAATAIYARVDRIARTLRGKAESRTLEQLRADVFAELCLGHRAGEARTEIFVHVAATTLAGADDRPAELSGHGPIPAWLVRHLAQSPNSVLRKVVTDPVHGTVRDVGRTRYRPPAALAELVQVRDRECRMPGCHRPAHRSDIDHTTEWHHGGPTNADNLTGLCRRHHRLKDVPGWHFGTDDTGTLHVTTPTGERHRSQAEPLHPSPPF
;
A
#
# COMPACT_ATOMS: atom_id res chain seq x y z
N MET A 1 18.65 27.31 8.64
CA MET A 1 17.47 26.53 8.20
C MET A 1 17.35 26.50 6.68
N ARG A 2 17.27 27.65 5.98
CA ARG A 2 17.23 27.69 4.50
C ARG A 2 18.41 26.96 3.84
N ASP A 3 19.62 27.12 4.34
CA ASP A 3 20.80 26.42 3.78
C ASP A 3 20.71 24.89 3.93
N ALA A 4 20.10 24.41 5.02
CA ALA A 4 19.86 22.99 5.25
C ALA A 4 18.78 22.44 4.30
N GLU A 5 17.71 23.19 4.05
CA GLU A 5 16.68 22.84 3.07
C GLU A 5 17.25 22.81 1.64
N ALA A 6 18.11 23.77 1.29
CA ALA A 6 18.79 23.82 0.00
C ALA A 6 19.76 22.64 -0.16
N ALA A 7 20.54 22.30 0.88
CA ALA A 7 21.42 21.14 0.87
C ALA A 7 20.63 19.81 0.72
N ARG A 8 19.50 19.66 1.42
CA ARG A 8 18.61 18.51 1.26
C ARG A 8 18.09 18.40 -0.18
N SER A 9 17.60 19.50 -0.74
CA SER A 9 17.07 19.56 -2.10
C SER A 9 18.11 19.11 -3.15
N ARG A 10 19.37 19.56 -2.98
CA ARG A 10 20.49 19.12 -3.82
C ARG A 10 20.79 17.63 -3.69
N ALA A 11 20.80 17.10 -2.46
CA ALA A 11 21.03 15.66 -2.23
C ALA A 11 19.90 14.80 -2.84
N GLU A 12 18.65 15.24 -2.71
CA GLU A 12 17.50 14.59 -3.34
C GLU A 12 17.60 14.59 -4.87
N ALA A 13 18.08 15.69 -5.48
CA ALA A 13 18.32 15.76 -6.92
C ALA A 13 19.38 14.75 -7.39
N VAL A 14 20.49 14.62 -6.65
CA VAL A 14 21.53 13.62 -6.92
C VAL A 14 20.96 12.20 -6.86
N GLN A 15 20.18 11.89 -5.82
CA GLN A 15 19.52 10.60 -5.66
C GLN A 15 18.60 10.30 -6.86
N LEU A 16 17.79 11.27 -7.28
CA LEU A 16 16.86 11.10 -8.41
C LEU A 16 17.60 10.88 -9.73
N ARG A 17 18.72 11.57 -9.98
CA ARG A 17 19.56 11.28 -11.16
C ARG A 17 20.12 9.86 -11.14
N ALA A 18 20.62 9.41 -9.98
CA ALA A 18 21.12 8.05 -9.84
C ALA A 18 20.02 7.01 -10.11
N MET A 19 18.81 7.24 -9.57
CA MET A 19 17.65 6.38 -9.81
C MET A 19 17.19 6.38 -11.28
N ALA A 20 17.21 7.54 -11.95
CA ALA A 20 16.90 7.61 -13.38
C ALA A 20 17.92 6.83 -14.22
N ARG A 21 19.22 6.99 -13.92
CA ARG A 21 20.30 6.26 -14.58
C ARG A 21 20.16 4.75 -14.36
N PHE A 22 19.91 4.33 -13.12
CA PHE A 22 19.64 2.92 -12.79
C PHE A 22 18.48 2.37 -13.62
N ALA A 23 17.36 3.09 -13.64
CA ALA A 23 16.17 2.71 -14.38
C ALA A 23 16.35 2.71 -15.91
N ALA A 24 17.33 3.44 -16.44
CA ALA A 24 17.66 3.47 -17.87
C ALA A 24 18.66 2.37 -18.29
N LEU A 25 19.50 1.91 -17.37
CA LEU A 25 20.44 0.81 -17.59
C LEU A 25 19.80 -0.58 -17.40
N SER A 26 18.64 -0.65 -16.76
CA SER A 26 17.90 -1.90 -16.58
C SER A 26 17.33 -2.40 -17.91
N GLU A 27 17.69 -3.62 -18.28
CA GLU A 27 17.17 -4.31 -19.46
C GLU A 27 15.69 -4.69 -19.32
N GLU A 28 15.16 -4.74 -18.09
CA GLU A 28 13.78 -5.12 -17.78
C GLU A 28 13.03 -4.05 -16.96
N PRO A 29 12.36 -3.09 -17.62
CA PRO A 29 11.70 -1.96 -16.97
C PRO A 29 10.60 -2.34 -15.96
N ARG A 30 10.03 -3.55 -16.07
CA ARG A 30 8.95 -4.03 -15.20
C ARG A 30 9.42 -4.35 -13.77
N GLY A 31 10.69 -4.72 -13.60
CA GLY A 31 11.28 -5.10 -12.31
C GLY A 31 11.87 -3.94 -11.50
N VAL A 32 12.23 -2.84 -12.17
CA VAL A 32 12.98 -1.72 -11.56
C VAL A 32 12.35 -1.19 -10.27
N ALA A 33 11.03 -1.02 -10.24
CA ALA A 33 10.36 -0.48 -9.06
C ALA A 33 10.37 -1.45 -7.86
N ALA A 34 10.28 -2.76 -8.11
CA ALA A 34 10.36 -3.77 -7.06
C ALA A 34 11.78 -3.85 -6.50
N GLU A 35 12.79 -3.74 -7.36
CA GLU A 35 14.20 -3.72 -6.97
C GLU A 35 14.51 -2.49 -6.10
N VAL A 36 14.15 -1.29 -6.56
CA VAL A 36 14.29 -0.05 -5.78
C VAL A 36 13.57 -0.14 -4.43
N ALA A 37 12.39 -0.77 -4.39
CA ALA A 37 11.63 -0.94 -3.16
C ALA A 37 12.38 -1.78 -2.13
N LEU A 38 12.97 -2.89 -2.59
CA LEU A 38 13.76 -3.80 -1.78
C LEU A 38 15.06 -3.13 -1.28
N THR A 39 15.81 -2.48 -2.16
CA THR A 39 17.06 -1.78 -1.80
C THR A 39 16.83 -0.65 -0.80
N LEU A 40 15.76 0.14 -0.97
CA LEU A 40 15.46 1.29 -0.12
C LEU A 40 14.55 0.96 1.08
N ALA A 41 14.21 -0.32 1.29
CA ALA A 41 13.28 -0.78 2.32
C ALA A 41 11.98 0.06 2.35
N THR A 42 11.35 0.23 1.19
CA THR A 42 10.13 1.04 1.02
C THR A 42 9.05 0.25 0.28
N THR A 43 7.81 0.74 0.30
CA THR A 43 6.74 0.12 -0.50
C THR A 43 7.00 0.26 -1.99
N GLU A 44 6.61 -0.74 -2.78
CA GLU A 44 6.78 -0.69 -4.24
C GLU A 44 5.99 0.43 -4.91
N HIS A 45 4.85 0.83 -4.32
CA HIS A 45 4.11 1.98 -4.82
C HIS A 45 4.93 3.27 -4.68
N ARG A 46 5.59 3.47 -3.54
CA ARG A 46 6.50 4.61 -3.34
C ARG A 46 7.69 4.53 -4.30
N ALA A 47 8.33 3.36 -4.43
CA ALA A 47 9.43 3.17 -5.36
C ALA A 47 9.02 3.47 -6.81
N GLN A 48 7.87 2.98 -7.27
CA GLN A 48 7.32 3.24 -8.60
C GLN A 48 7.11 4.75 -8.83
N ARG A 49 6.54 5.46 -7.86
CA ARG A 49 6.38 6.93 -7.93
C ARG A 49 7.71 7.66 -8.00
N THR A 50 8.69 7.25 -7.20
CA THR A 50 10.02 7.86 -7.20
C THR A 50 10.78 7.61 -8.50
N VAL A 51 10.72 6.39 -9.07
CA VAL A 51 11.33 6.07 -10.37
C VAL A 51 10.65 6.85 -11.50
N ALA A 52 9.32 6.96 -11.49
CA ALA A 52 8.59 7.77 -12.46
C ALA A 52 8.97 9.26 -12.36
N MET A 53 9.10 9.78 -11.14
CA MET A 53 9.56 11.14 -10.89
C MET A 53 10.99 11.37 -11.39
N ALA A 54 11.92 10.46 -11.06
CA ALA A 54 13.30 10.51 -11.51
C ALA A 54 13.39 10.56 -13.04
N ARG A 55 12.69 9.65 -13.75
CA ARG A 55 12.63 9.64 -15.21
C ARG A 55 12.09 10.97 -15.75
N ALA A 56 10.93 11.43 -15.28
CA ALA A 56 10.32 12.66 -15.75
C ALA A 56 11.23 13.89 -15.61
N LEU A 57 11.90 14.03 -14.45
CA LEU A 57 12.83 15.14 -14.19
C LEU A 57 14.05 15.10 -15.11
N THR A 58 14.57 13.92 -15.43
CA THR A 58 15.76 13.79 -16.29
C THR A 58 15.48 13.84 -17.79
N THR A 59 14.23 13.65 -18.22
CA THR A 59 13.90 13.58 -19.66
C THR A 59 13.05 14.73 -20.16
N ARG A 60 12.04 15.15 -19.40
CA ARG A 60 10.98 16.07 -19.87
C ARG A 60 10.74 17.29 -18.99
N LEU A 61 11.33 17.34 -17.79
CA LEU A 61 11.23 18.46 -16.86
C LEU A 61 12.62 18.95 -16.36
N PRO A 62 13.55 19.31 -17.27
CA PRO A 62 14.91 19.70 -16.92
C PRO A 62 15.00 20.97 -16.05
N GLU A 63 14.11 21.95 -16.22
CA GLU A 63 14.10 23.20 -15.43
C GLU A 63 13.66 22.92 -13.98
N THR A 64 12.68 22.03 -13.80
CA THR A 64 12.32 21.55 -12.47
C THR A 64 13.49 20.84 -11.79
N LEU A 65 14.24 20.01 -12.53
CA LEU A 65 15.44 19.35 -11.99
C LEU A 65 16.52 20.37 -11.62
N ALA A 66 16.78 21.36 -12.49
CA ALA A 66 17.73 22.44 -12.22
C ALA A 66 17.34 23.27 -10.98
N ALA A 67 16.05 23.48 -10.75
CA ALA A 67 15.55 24.13 -9.54
C ALA A 67 15.79 23.30 -8.27
N MET A 68 15.79 21.97 -8.36
CA MET A 68 16.21 21.11 -7.25
C MET A 68 17.73 21.17 -7.02
N GLU A 69 18.52 21.15 -8.09
CA GLU A 69 19.99 21.21 -8.05
C GLU A 69 20.54 22.55 -7.54
N SER A 70 19.80 23.64 -7.74
CA SER A 70 20.09 24.94 -7.13
C SER A 70 19.56 25.06 -5.69
N GLY A 71 18.71 24.12 -5.25
CA GLY A 71 18.15 24.10 -3.90
C GLY A 71 16.93 25.00 -3.70
N VAL A 72 16.27 25.44 -4.78
CA VAL A 72 15.05 26.28 -4.75
C VAL A 72 13.83 25.47 -4.31
N ILE A 73 13.73 24.21 -4.78
CA ILE A 73 12.63 23.30 -4.43
C ILE A 73 13.14 21.92 -4.03
N ASP A 74 12.41 21.28 -3.12
CA ASP A 74 12.65 19.88 -2.74
C ASP A 74 11.86 18.91 -3.65
N SER A 75 12.12 17.62 -3.49
CA SER A 75 11.43 16.54 -4.20
C SER A 75 9.91 16.54 -3.98
N PHE A 76 9.44 16.98 -2.81
CA PHE A 76 8.01 17.04 -2.53
C PHE A 76 7.31 18.11 -3.37
N LYS A 77 7.93 19.30 -3.51
CA LYS A 77 7.45 20.35 -4.42
C LYS A 77 7.58 19.92 -5.89
N ALA A 78 8.72 19.35 -6.28
CA ALA A 78 8.93 18.84 -7.64
C ALA A 78 7.88 17.79 -8.04
N SER A 79 7.48 16.91 -7.11
CA SER A 79 6.42 15.92 -7.34
C SER A 79 5.10 16.55 -7.80
N LYS A 80 4.79 17.79 -7.38
CA LYS A 80 3.54 18.47 -7.78
C LYS A 80 3.56 18.92 -9.23
N ILE A 81 4.74 19.19 -9.77
CA ILE A 81 4.93 19.52 -11.18
C ILE A 81 4.83 18.23 -11.99
N VAL A 82 5.62 17.22 -11.60
CA VAL A 82 5.65 15.90 -12.21
C VAL A 82 4.26 15.27 -12.30
N ASP A 83 3.52 15.21 -11.18
CA ASP A 83 2.17 14.63 -11.12
C ASP A 83 1.20 15.36 -12.08
N ALA A 84 1.31 16.70 -12.15
CA ALA A 84 0.42 17.51 -12.98
C ALA A 84 0.76 17.44 -14.48
N THR A 85 2.05 17.29 -14.82
CA THR A 85 2.50 17.17 -16.20
C THR A 85 2.45 15.75 -16.73
N GLY A 86 2.42 14.72 -15.88
CA GLY A 86 2.54 13.31 -16.29
C GLY A 86 1.65 12.88 -17.46
N PRO A 87 0.37 13.30 -17.52
CA PRO A 87 -0.52 12.97 -18.64
C PRO A 87 -0.27 13.71 -19.96
N LEU A 88 0.63 14.69 -19.99
CA LEU A 88 0.95 15.49 -21.18
C LEU A 88 1.94 14.77 -22.10
N SER A 89 1.91 15.13 -23.39
CA SER A 89 3.01 14.83 -24.31
C SER A 89 4.32 15.42 -23.79
N ASP A 90 5.45 14.88 -24.23
CA ASP A 90 6.77 15.39 -23.80
C ASP A 90 6.97 16.86 -24.21
N GLU A 91 6.44 17.27 -25.37
CA GLU A 91 6.42 18.66 -25.83
C GLU A 91 5.63 19.58 -24.89
N HIS A 92 4.37 19.22 -24.57
CA HIS A 92 3.55 20.02 -23.67
C HIS A 92 4.10 20.05 -22.24
N ALA A 93 4.74 18.97 -21.80
CA ALA A 93 5.37 18.91 -20.49
C ALA A 93 6.59 19.83 -20.41
N ALA A 94 7.46 19.82 -21.43
CA ALA A 94 8.60 20.71 -21.52
C ALA A 94 8.16 22.19 -21.60
N ALA A 95 7.06 22.48 -22.31
CA ALA A 95 6.49 23.83 -22.34
C ALA A 95 5.99 24.29 -20.96
N VAL A 96 5.32 23.40 -20.21
CA VAL A 96 4.89 23.71 -18.83
C VAL A 96 6.10 23.87 -17.90
N ASP A 97 7.14 23.06 -18.04
CA ASP A 97 8.37 23.13 -17.25
C ASP A 97 9.08 24.47 -17.43
N ALA A 98 9.32 24.87 -18.69
CA ALA A 98 9.93 26.15 -19.04
C ALA A 98 9.08 27.33 -18.53
N ALA A 99 7.75 27.28 -18.68
CA ALA A 99 6.85 28.32 -18.19
C ALA A 99 6.80 28.43 -16.66
N MET A 100 7.25 27.39 -15.94
CA MET A 100 7.26 27.34 -14.49
C MET A 100 8.61 27.70 -13.87
N ALA A 101 9.72 27.67 -14.62
CA ALA A 101 11.10 27.86 -14.12
C ALA A 101 11.24 29.05 -13.16
N ASP A 102 10.82 30.25 -13.58
CA ASP A 102 10.92 31.48 -12.79
C ASP A 102 9.82 31.64 -11.71
N ARG A 103 8.95 30.63 -11.56
CA ARG A 103 7.74 30.68 -10.72
C ARG A 103 7.79 29.64 -9.61
N LEU A 104 8.94 29.03 -9.34
CA LEU A 104 9.07 27.97 -8.33
C LEU A 104 9.36 28.52 -6.93
N ASP A 105 10.15 29.59 -6.84
CA ASP A 105 10.60 30.15 -5.56
C ASP A 105 9.45 30.71 -4.71
N GLY A 106 9.58 30.56 -3.39
CA GLY A 106 8.63 31.06 -2.39
C GLY A 106 7.25 30.40 -2.38
N LYS A 107 6.96 29.46 -3.28
CA LYS A 107 5.65 28.79 -3.32
C LYS A 107 5.59 27.59 -2.38
N ASN A 108 4.51 27.53 -1.60
CA ASN A 108 4.14 26.31 -0.89
C ASN A 108 3.57 25.26 -1.88
N PRO A 109 3.50 23.97 -1.50
CA PRO A 109 3.06 22.90 -2.40
C PRO A 109 1.67 23.10 -3.01
N SER A 110 0.73 23.70 -2.27
CA SER A 110 -0.63 23.97 -2.76
C SER A 110 -0.66 25.11 -3.78
N GLY A 111 0.11 26.18 -3.53
CA GLY A 111 0.30 27.27 -4.47
C GLY A 111 0.98 26.81 -5.76
N LEU A 112 1.99 25.95 -5.66
CA LEU A 112 2.67 25.36 -6.80
C LEU A 112 1.71 24.48 -7.62
N ARG A 113 0.98 23.56 -6.99
CA ARG A 113 -0.02 22.72 -7.68
C ARG A 113 -1.03 23.55 -8.47
N ARG A 114 -1.56 24.63 -7.88
CA ARG A 114 -2.50 25.54 -8.56
C ARG A 114 -1.86 26.34 -9.70
N ALA A 115 -0.58 26.70 -9.58
CA ALA A 115 0.14 27.39 -10.65
C ALA A 115 0.37 26.47 -11.85
N VAL A 116 0.88 25.26 -11.61
CA VAL A 116 1.12 24.25 -12.65
C VAL A 116 -0.19 23.83 -13.31
N ALA A 117 -1.24 23.55 -12.54
CA ALA A 117 -2.56 23.18 -13.11
C ALA A 117 -3.11 24.25 -14.06
N ARG A 118 -2.88 25.54 -13.78
CA ARG A 118 -3.25 26.64 -14.68
C ARG A 118 -2.41 26.65 -15.96
N GLN A 119 -1.11 26.38 -15.88
CA GLN A 119 -0.25 26.27 -17.07
C GLN A 119 -0.64 25.06 -17.91
N VAL A 120 -0.88 23.90 -17.29
CA VAL A 120 -1.36 22.69 -17.97
C VAL A 120 -2.66 22.95 -18.73
N ALA A 121 -3.63 23.62 -18.11
CA ALA A 121 -4.90 23.95 -18.78
C ALA A 121 -4.76 24.97 -19.92
N HIS A 122 -3.71 25.80 -19.90
CA HIS A 122 -3.42 26.76 -20.97
C HIS A 122 -2.70 26.10 -22.15
N VAL A 123 -1.72 25.23 -21.86
CA VAL A 123 -0.92 24.51 -22.88
C VAL A 123 -1.73 23.39 -23.54
N ASP A 124 -2.62 22.73 -22.80
CA ASP A 124 -3.38 21.58 -23.29
C ASP A 124 -4.85 21.63 -22.81
N PRO A 125 -5.67 22.56 -23.35
CA PRO A 125 -7.07 22.73 -22.94
C PRO A 125 -7.93 21.51 -23.32
N ASP A 126 -7.75 20.95 -24.52
CA ASP A 126 -8.52 19.79 -24.99
C ASP A 126 -8.15 18.53 -24.23
N GLY A 127 -6.85 18.28 -24.02
CA GLY A 127 -6.41 17.17 -23.20
C GLY A 127 -6.82 17.34 -21.74
N HIS A 128 -6.91 18.57 -21.22
CA HIS A 128 -7.46 18.81 -19.88
C HIS A 128 -8.92 18.38 -19.78
N ALA A 129 -9.76 18.78 -20.75
CA ALA A 129 -11.16 18.37 -20.81
C ALA A 129 -11.31 16.85 -20.95
N GLU A 130 -10.53 16.22 -21.82
CA GLU A 130 -10.59 14.78 -22.04
C GLU A 130 -10.11 13.98 -20.82
N ARG A 131 -9.05 14.44 -20.14
CA ARG A 131 -8.63 13.86 -18.86
C ARG A 131 -9.70 13.96 -17.79
N ALA A 132 -10.42 15.07 -17.70
CA ALA A 132 -11.53 15.20 -16.76
C ALA A 132 -12.63 14.17 -17.04
N ARG A 133 -12.93 13.90 -18.33
CA ARG A 133 -13.88 12.84 -18.73
C ARG A 133 -13.38 11.45 -18.37
N LYS A 134 -12.12 11.12 -18.70
CA LYS A 134 -11.51 9.82 -18.38
C LYS A 134 -11.41 9.57 -16.88
N ARG A 135 -10.97 10.56 -16.09
CA ARG A 135 -10.87 10.44 -14.62
C ARG A 135 -12.22 10.17 -13.94
N ARG A 136 -13.35 10.60 -14.53
CA ARG A 136 -14.68 10.21 -14.04
C ARG A 136 -14.97 8.72 -14.20
N LEU A 137 -14.34 8.06 -15.18
CA LEU A 137 -14.43 6.61 -15.35
C LEU A 137 -13.58 5.86 -14.32
N ASP A 138 -12.47 6.45 -13.88
CA ASP A 138 -11.56 5.90 -12.85
C ASP A 138 -12.06 6.03 -11.40
N ARG A 139 -13.33 6.37 -11.21
CA ARG A 139 -13.93 6.48 -9.87
C ARG A 139 -13.71 5.20 -9.07
N SER A 140 -13.23 5.32 -7.84
CA SER A 140 -12.82 4.16 -7.04
C SER A 140 -13.05 4.40 -5.55
N VAL A 141 -13.15 3.30 -4.80
CA VAL A 141 -13.16 3.30 -3.33
C VAL A 141 -12.12 2.30 -2.86
N GLN A 142 -11.21 2.75 -1.99
CA GLN A 142 -10.08 1.99 -1.49
C GLN A 142 -10.08 1.99 0.04
N LEU A 143 -9.63 0.87 0.64
CA LEU A 143 -9.46 0.73 2.09
C LEU A 143 -7.96 0.58 2.39
N VAL A 144 -7.45 1.42 3.30
CA VAL A 144 -6.05 1.41 3.75
C VAL A 144 -6.03 1.23 5.26
N HIS A 145 -5.46 0.12 5.73
CA HIS A 145 -5.28 -0.14 7.17
C HIS A 145 -4.24 0.81 7.77
N GLN A 146 -4.45 1.21 9.03
CA GLN A 146 -3.59 2.12 9.80
C GLN A 146 -3.30 1.48 11.17
N ASP A 147 -2.43 2.12 11.95
CA ASP A 147 -2.18 1.69 13.33
C ASP A 147 -3.42 1.88 14.23
N ASP A 148 -3.35 1.35 15.46
CA ASP A 148 -4.37 1.52 16.51
C ASP A 148 -5.78 1.04 16.14
N ALA A 149 -5.88 -0.04 15.34
CA ALA A 149 -7.13 -0.62 14.85
C ALA A 149 -7.98 0.35 14.00
N MET A 150 -7.34 1.33 13.35
CA MET A 150 -8.00 2.28 12.47
C MET A 150 -7.83 1.91 11.00
N SER A 151 -8.72 2.41 10.14
CA SER A 151 -8.58 2.27 8.70
C SER A 151 -9.10 3.50 8.00
N THR A 152 -8.46 3.87 6.88
CA THR A 152 -8.88 5.00 6.04
C THR A 152 -9.63 4.46 4.82
N LEU A 153 -10.83 5.00 4.59
CA LEU A 153 -11.57 4.79 3.34
C LEU A 153 -11.33 5.98 2.41
N ILE A 154 -10.77 5.73 1.24
CA ILE A 154 -10.46 6.75 0.23
C ILE A 154 -11.45 6.58 -0.92
N ALA A 155 -12.18 7.64 -1.28
CA ALA A 155 -13.12 7.64 -2.39
C ALA A 155 -12.74 8.70 -3.44
N ASP A 156 -12.38 8.24 -4.64
CA ASP A 156 -12.19 9.09 -5.81
C ASP A 156 -13.52 9.18 -6.58
N LEU A 157 -14.14 10.35 -6.57
CA LEU A 157 -15.46 10.61 -7.14
C LEU A 157 -15.44 11.83 -8.06
N PRO A 158 -16.44 11.98 -8.95
CA PRO A 158 -16.69 13.27 -9.61
C PRO A 158 -16.81 14.39 -8.57
N ALA A 159 -16.21 15.54 -8.86
CA ALA A 159 -16.07 16.63 -7.88
C ALA A 159 -17.41 17.06 -7.29
N GLU A 160 -18.44 17.19 -8.13
CA GLU A 160 -19.79 17.56 -7.69
C GLU A 160 -20.42 16.54 -6.74
N ALA A 161 -20.16 15.24 -6.95
CA ALA A 161 -20.66 14.17 -6.09
C ALA A 161 -19.93 14.18 -4.74
N ALA A 162 -18.60 14.28 -4.74
CA ALA A 162 -17.81 14.36 -3.51
C ALA A 162 -18.20 15.58 -2.66
N THR A 163 -18.37 16.74 -3.29
CA THR A 163 -18.83 17.97 -2.62
C THR A 163 -20.21 17.80 -2.02
N ALA A 164 -21.16 17.20 -2.75
CA ALA A 164 -22.50 16.95 -2.24
C ALA A 164 -22.52 15.96 -1.05
N ILE A 165 -21.72 14.89 -1.10
CA ILE A 165 -21.56 13.93 0.01
C ILE A 165 -21.01 14.64 1.24
N TYR A 166 -19.90 15.37 1.09
CA TYR A 166 -19.28 16.09 2.21
C TYR A 166 -20.24 17.11 2.83
N ALA A 167 -20.93 17.90 2.00
CA ALA A 167 -21.91 18.88 2.48
C ALA A 167 -23.05 18.22 3.25
N ARG A 168 -23.53 17.04 2.81
CA ARG A 168 -24.57 16.27 3.52
C ARG A 168 -24.07 15.77 4.88
N VAL A 169 -22.89 15.17 4.93
CA VAL A 169 -22.25 14.67 6.17
C VAL A 169 -22.07 15.82 7.15
N ASP A 170 -21.47 16.91 6.69
CA ASP A 170 -21.18 18.10 7.48
C ASP A 170 -22.45 18.75 8.04
N ARG A 171 -23.52 18.84 7.23
CA ARG A 171 -24.82 19.34 7.67
C ARG A 171 -25.41 18.49 8.80
N ILE A 172 -25.45 17.17 8.66
CA ILE A 172 -26.00 16.27 9.69
C ILE A 172 -25.14 16.33 10.95
N ALA A 173 -23.81 16.27 10.82
CA ALA A 173 -22.89 16.37 11.97
C ALA A 173 -23.11 17.68 12.76
N ARG A 174 -23.33 18.81 12.09
CA ARG A 174 -23.65 20.08 12.77
C ARG A 174 -24.99 20.04 13.51
N THR A 175 -26.00 19.33 13.00
CA THR A 175 -27.29 19.20 13.71
C THR A 175 -27.20 18.38 14.99
N LEU A 176 -26.23 17.45 15.08
CA LEU A 176 -25.98 16.66 16.29
C LEU A 176 -25.22 17.44 17.37
N ARG A 177 -24.61 18.58 17.03
CA ARG A 177 -23.79 19.39 17.94
C ARG A 177 -24.65 20.20 18.93
N GLY A 178 -25.33 19.51 19.82
CA GLY A 178 -26.10 20.08 20.93
C GLY A 178 -25.25 20.38 22.17
N LYS A 179 -25.86 21.00 23.19
CA LYS A 179 -25.17 21.37 24.44
C LYS A 179 -24.64 20.18 25.25
N ALA A 180 -25.23 19.00 25.08
CA ALA A 180 -24.85 17.76 25.75
C ALA A 180 -23.93 16.85 24.90
N GLU A 181 -23.56 17.29 23.70
CA GLU A 181 -22.72 16.51 22.81
C GLU A 181 -21.24 16.69 23.19
N SER A 182 -20.61 15.60 23.64
CA SER A 182 -19.20 15.59 24.04
C SER A 182 -18.24 15.33 22.88
N ARG A 183 -18.73 14.76 21.77
CA ARG A 183 -17.90 14.47 20.58
C ARG A 183 -17.55 15.75 19.81
N THR A 184 -16.37 15.75 19.21
CA THR A 184 -15.93 16.81 18.31
C THR A 184 -16.70 16.77 16.99
N LEU A 185 -16.69 17.88 16.24
CA LEU A 185 -17.35 17.92 14.93
C LEU A 185 -16.76 16.90 13.94
N GLU A 186 -15.46 16.61 14.01
CA GLU A 186 -14.84 15.59 13.15
C GLU A 186 -15.27 14.17 13.53
N GLN A 187 -15.38 13.86 14.83
CA GLN A 187 -15.93 12.57 15.29
C GLN A 187 -17.37 12.40 14.81
N LEU A 188 -18.21 13.42 14.94
CA LEU A 188 -19.59 13.39 14.45
C LEU A 188 -19.67 13.20 12.93
N ARG A 189 -18.78 13.84 12.16
CA ARG A 189 -18.72 13.64 10.70
C ARG A 189 -18.30 12.21 10.34
N ALA A 190 -17.33 11.64 11.06
CA ALA A 190 -16.90 10.26 10.85
C ALA A 190 -18.04 9.27 11.15
N ASP A 191 -18.74 9.44 12.28
CA ASP A 191 -19.90 8.61 12.66
C ASP A 191 -21.00 8.72 11.60
N VAL A 192 -21.42 9.93 11.24
CA VAL A 192 -22.45 10.18 10.22
C VAL A 192 -22.06 9.59 8.87
N PHE A 193 -20.80 9.73 8.46
CA PHE A 193 -20.30 9.16 7.23
C PHE A 193 -20.44 7.63 7.24
N ALA A 194 -20.03 6.97 8.33
CA ALA A 194 -20.15 5.53 8.47
C ALA A 194 -21.62 5.07 8.45
N GLU A 195 -22.50 5.76 9.17
CA GLU A 195 -23.94 5.45 9.19
C GLU A 195 -24.58 5.57 7.80
N LEU A 196 -24.26 6.63 7.06
CA LEU A 196 -24.78 6.84 5.70
C LEU A 196 -24.29 5.79 4.71
N CYS A 197 -23.04 5.32 4.83
CA CYS A 197 -22.47 4.30 3.95
C CYS A 197 -23.00 2.90 4.27
N LEU A 198 -23.21 2.59 5.54
CA LEU A 198 -23.68 1.28 5.99
C LEU A 198 -25.21 1.12 5.88
N GLY A 199 -25.95 2.23 5.83
CA GLY A 199 -27.43 2.21 5.81
C GLY A 199 -28.06 1.85 7.16
N HIS A 200 -27.24 1.74 8.20
CA HIS A 200 -27.59 1.46 9.59
C HIS A 200 -26.45 1.99 10.48
N ARG A 201 -26.60 1.92 11.80
CA ARG A 201 -25.54 2.40 12.71
C ARG A 201 -24.21 1.66 12.48
N ALA A 202 -23.10 2.39 12.60
CA ALA A 202 -21.77 1.78 12.54
C ALA A 202 -21.65 0.70 13.63
N GLY A 203 -21.41 -0.55 13.21
CA GLY A 203 -21.39 -1.72 14.10
C GLY A 203 -22.13 -2.96 13.58
N GLU A 204 -23.02 -2.83 12.59
CA GLU A 204 -23.79 -3.97 12.04
C GLU A 204 -23.28 -4.48 10.67
N ALA A 205 -22.13 -3.96 10.20
CA ALA A 205 -21.57 -4.29 8.89
C ALA A 205 -21.07 -5.76 8.84
N ARG A 206 -21.42 -6.48 7.76
CA ARG A 206 -20.97 -7.86 7.53
C ARG A 206 -19.75 -7.87 6.60
N THR A 207 -18.56 -7.74 7.16
CA THR A 207 -17.29 -7.97 6.46
C THR A 207 -16.63 -9.21 7.02
N GLU A 208 -16.13 -10.09 6.15
CA GLU A 208 -15.27 -11.20 6.56
C GLU A 208 -13.85 -10.68 6.79
N ILE A 209 -13.37 -10.84 8.02
CA ILE A 209 -12.00 -10.52 8.45
C ILE A 209 -11.36 -11.78 9.04
N PHE A 210 -10.05 -11.90 8.90
CA PHE A 210 -9.28 -13.02 9.44
C PHE A 210 -8.42 -12.52 10.60
N VAL A 211 -8.71 -13.02 11.80
CA VAL A 211 -7.98 -12.68 13.02
C VAL A 211 -7.34 -13.94 13.58
N HIS A 212 -6.04 -13.91 13.80
CA HIS A 212 -5.28 -14.96 14.46
C HIS A 212 -5.03 -14.58 15.91
N VAL A 213 -5.45 -15.42 16.85
CA VAL A 213 -5.35 -15.13 18.28
C VAL A 213 -5.00 -16.39 19.04
N ALA A 214 -4.16 -16.27 20.07
CA ALA A 214 -3.87 -17.39 20.96
C ALA A 214 -5.14 -17.77 21.74
N ALA A 215 -5.37 -19.07 21.92
CA ALA A 215 -6.54 -19.55 22.66
C ALA A 215 -6.58 -19.02 24.11
N THR A 216 -5.42 -18.81 24.74
CA THR A 216 -5.30 -18.22 26.09
C THR A 216 -5.76 -16.76 26.11
N THR A 217 -5.36 -15.97 25.12
CA THR A 217 -5.78 -14.57 24.97
C THR A 217 -7.29 -14.48 24.77
N LEU A 218 -7.83 -15.33 23.89
CA LEU A 218 -9.26 -15.38 23.61
C LEU A 218 -10.07 -15.82 24.84
N ALA A 219 -9.54 -16.76 25.64
CA ALA A 219 -10.13 -17.24 26.88
C ALA A 219 -9.97 -16.26 28.06
N GLY A 220 -9.26 -15.15 27.90
CA GLY A 220 -9.04 -14.16 28.96
C GLY A 220 -7.93 -14.51 29.96
N ALA A 221 -7.07 -15.48 29.66
CA ALA A 221 -5.96 -15.88 30.51
C ALA A 221 -4.74 -14.92 30.40
N ASP A 222 -4.64 -14.17 29.30
CA ASP A 222 -3.65 -13.12 29.09
C ASP A 222 -4.18 -12.04 28.13
N ASP A 223 -3.51 -10.88 28.05
CA ASP A 223 -3.88 -9.76 27.16
C ASP A 223 -2.86 -9.56 26.02
N ARG A 224 -2.27 -10.65 25.51
CA ARG A 224 -1.40 -10.56 24.33
C ARG A 224 -2.19 -10.06 23.10
N PRO A 225 -1.56 -9.34 22.16
CA PRO A 225 -2.25 -8.88 20.95
C PRO A 225 -2.67 -10.08 20.08
N ALA A 226 -3.77 -9.90 19.35
CA ALA A 226 -4.14 -10.75 18.23
C ALA A 226 -3.66 -10.12 16.92
N GLU A 227 -3.61 -10.88 15.84
CA GLU A 227 -3.13 -10.44 14.54
C GLU A 227 -4.28 -10.40 13.52
N LEU A 228 -4.60 -9.22 12.99
CA LEU A 228 -5.58 -9.05 11.91
C LEU A 228 -4.84 -9.08 10.56
N SER A 229 -5.14 -10.06 9.70
CA SER A 229 -4.41 -10.26 8.44
C SER A 229 -4.46 -9.02 7.53
N GLY A 230 -3.30 -8.51 7.11
CA GLY A 230 -3.20 -7.29 6.27
C GLY A 230 -3.23 -5.97 7.04
N HIS A 231 -3.43 -6.03 8.36
CA HIS A 231 -3.46 -4.87 9.24
C HIS A 231 -2.33 -4.93 10.27
N GLY A 232 -2.10 -6.10 10.88
CA GLY A 232 -1.16 -6.28 11.97
C GLY A 232 -1.84 -6.42 13.34
N PRO A 233 -1.15 -6.09 14.44
CA PRO A 233 -1.62 -6.41 15.78
C PRO A 233 -2.85 -5.56 16.17
N ILE A 234 -3.83 -6.22 16.77
CA ILE A 234 -5.02 -5.62 17.38
C ILE A 234 -5.11 -6.03 18.86
N PRO A 235 -5.66 -5.17 19.73
CA PRO A 235 -5.67 -5.43 21.16
C PRO A 235 -6.62 -6.58 21.54
N ALA A 236 -6.30 -7.27 22.65
CA ALA A 236 -7.04 -8.43 23.16
C ALA A 236 -8.54 -8.14 23.38
N TRP A 237 -8.89 -6.93 23.85
CA TRP A 237 -10.30 -6.56 24.05
C TRP A 237 -11.09 -6.53 22.73
N LEU A 238 -10.45 -6.09 21.63
CA LEU A 238 -11.11 -5.96 20.34
C LEU A 238 -11.37 -7.34 19.75
N VAL A 239 -10.42 -8.27 19.79
CA VAL A 239 -10.64 -9.64 19.31
C VAL A 239 -11.69 -10.38 20.15
N ARG A 240 -11.72 -10.18 21.48
CA ARG A 240 -12.79 -10.76 22.33
C ARG A 240 -14.15 -10.18 21.98
N HIS A 241 -14.23 -8.87 21.73
CA HIS A 241 -15.45 -8.23 21.26
C HIS A 241 -15.92 -8.78 19.91
N LEU A 242 -15.00 -8.92 18.94
CA LEU A 242 -15.29 -9.53 17.65
C LEU A 242 -15.75 -10.99 17.78
N ALA A 243 -15.12 -11.77 18.66
CA ALA A 243 -15.47 -13.17 18.88
C ALA A 243 -16.86 -13.38 19.53
N GLN A 244 -17.39 -12.38 20.23
CA GLN A 244 -18.74 -12.40 20.80
C GLN A 244 -19.84 -12.19 19.75
N SER A 245 -19.49 -11.73 18.54
CA SER A 245 -20.47 -11.58 17.46
C SER A 245 -21.02 -12.94 17.05
N PRO A 246 -22.35 -13.11 16.92
CA PRO A 246 -22.97 -14.37 16.49
C PRO A 246 -22.61 -14.77 15.06
N ASN A 247 -22.07 -13.85 14.27
CA ASN A 247 -21.60 -14.10 12.91
C ASN A 247 -20.12 -14.53 12.85
N SER A 248 -19.41 -14.52 13.98
CA SER A 248 -18.01 -14.92 14.03
C SER A 248 -17.87 -16.43 13.98
N VAL A 249 -16.99 -16.92 13.10
CA VAL A 249 -16.67 -18.33 12.96
C VAL A 249 -15.29 -18.59 13.56
N LEU A 250 -15.25 -19.33 14.67
CA LEU A 250 -13.99 -19.76 15.28
C LEU A 250 -13.45 -21.00 14.58
N ARG A 251 -12.20 -20.93 14.13
CA ARG A 251 -11.46 -22.06 13.54
C ARG A 251 -10.25 -22.40 14.40
N LYS A 252 -10.03 -23.69 14.64
CA LYS A 252 -8.91 -24.17 15.44
C LYS A 252 -7.67 -24.32 14.58
N VAL A 253 -6.68 -23.46 14.78
CA VAL A 253 -5.34 -23.62 14.19
C VAL A 253 -4.42 -24.28 15.21
N VAL A 254 -3.74 -25.35 14.79
CA VAL A 254 -2.73 -26.07 15.57
C VAL A 254 -1.36 -25.64 15.10
N THR A 255 -0.51 -25.30 16.06
CA THR A 255 0.84 -24.80 15.83
C THR A 255 1.87 -25.62 16.57
N ASP A 256 3.10 -25.58 16.08
CA ASP A 256 4.27 -26.08 16.78
C ASP A 256 4.46 -25.31 18.11
N PRO A 257 4.57 -25.97 19.26
CA PRO A 257 4.63 -25.30 20.55
C PRO A 257 5.95 -24.55 20.81
N VAL A 258 7.00 -24.83 20.03
CA VAL A 258 8.33 -24.20 20.19
C VAL A 258 8.47 -23.00 19.26
N HIS A 259 8.06 -23.14 18.00
CA HIS A 259 8.31 -22.15 16.95
C HIS A 259 7.06 -21.40 16.48
N GLY A 260 5.87 -21.77 16.96
CA GLY A 260 4.59 -21.15 16.57
C GLY A 260 4.22 -21.33 15.10
N THR A 261 4.88 -22.27 14.40
CA THR A 261 4.65 -22.58 12.99
C THR A 261 3.33 -23.32 12.81
N VAL A 262 2.56 -22.98 11.78
CA VAL A 262 1.25 -23.61 11.50
C VAL A 262 1.46 -25.05 11.06
N ARG A 263 0.79 -25.99 11.74
CA ARG A 263 0.86 -27.44 11.45
C ARG A 263 -0.45 -28.00 10.92
N ASP A 264 -1.58 -27.51 11.43
CA ASP A 264 -2.92 -27.92 10.98
C ASP A 264 -3.94 -26.79 11.23
N VAL A 265 -5.06 -26.80 10.51
CA VAL A 265 -6.13 -25.80 10.64
C VAL A 265 -7.48 -26.38 11.10
N GLY A 266 -7.50 -27.63 11.60
CA GLY A 266 -8.69 -28.27 12.18
C GLY A 266 -9.75 -28.64 11.13
N ARG A 267 -10.18 -29.91 11.09
CA ARG A 267 -10.93 -30.46 9.94
C ARG A 267 -12.32 -31.00 10.31
N THR A 268 -13.30 -30.81 9.43
CA THR A 268 -14.57 -31.57 9.43
C THR A 268 -14.94 -32.23 8.08
N ARG A 269 -14.25 -31.96 6.95
CA ARG A 269 -14.42 -32.70 5.66
C ARG A 269 -13.12 -32.76 4.81
N TYR A 270 -13.01 -33.77 3.93
CA TYR A 270 -11.83 -34.14 3.13
C TYR A 270 -11.88 -33.62 1.66
N ARG A 271 -10.92 -32.75 1.28
CA ARG A 271 -10.24 -32.71 -0.04
C ARG A 271 -8.96 -31.83 0.03
N PRO A 272 -7.76 -32.33 -0.34
CA PRO A 272 -6.47 -31.67 -0.09
C PRO A 272 -6.20 -30.27 -0.67
N PRO A 273 -6.69 -29.85 -1.87
CA PRO A 273 -6.26 -28.58 -2.48
C PRO A 273 -6.69 -27.34 -1.72
N ALA A 274 -7.92 -27.30 -1.19
CA ALA A 274 -8.44 -26.16 -0.44
C ALA A 274 -7.86 -26.09 0.98
N ALA A 275 -7.65 -27.23 1.63
CA ALA A 275 -7.07 -27.29 2.97
C ALA A 275 -5.57 -26.92 2.96
N LEU A 276 -4.85 -27.34 1.92
CA LEU A 276 -3.46 -26.94 1.73
C LEU A 276 -3.36 -25.44 1.42
N ALA A 277 -4.27 -24.91 0.59
CA ALA A 277 -4.37 -23.49 0.33
C ALA A 277 -4.63 -22.68 1.62
N GLU A 278 -5.59 -23.11 2.44
CA GLU A 278 -5.91 -22.47 3.72
C GLU A 278 -4.72 -22.51 4.68
N LEU A 279 -4.01 -23.63 4.78
CA LEU A 279 -2.80 -23.75 5.59
C LEU A 279 -1.74 -22.72 5.16
N VAL A 280 -1.47 -22.61 3.86
CA VAL A 280 -0.49 -21.65 3.33
C VAL A 280 -0.95 -20.21 3.60
N GLN A 281 -2.23 -19.90 3.44
CA GLN A 281 -2.77 -18.57 3.70
C GLN A 281 -2.66 -18.18 5.18
N VAL A 282 -2.97 -19.10 6.09
CA VAL A 282 -2.86 -18.89 7.55
C VAL A 282 -1.41 -18.77 7.98
N ARG A 283 -0.51 -19.56 7.39
CA ARG A 283 0.94 -19.49 7.64
C ARG A 283 1.51 -18.16 7.17
N ASP A 284 1.23 -17.78 5.93
CA ASP A 284 1.86 -16.62 5.31
C ASP A 284 1.25 -15.29 5.75
N ARG A 285 -0.05 -15.27 6.09
CA ARG A 285 -0.89 -14.12 6.51
C ARG A 285 -1.02 -13.00 5.46
N GLU A 286 0.08 -12.65 4.84
CA GLU A 286 0.26 -11.64 3.81
C GLU A 286 1.08 -12.21 2.64
N CYS A 287 1.22 -11.45 1.56
CA CYS A 287 2.12 -11.75 0.46
C CYS A 287 3.56 -11.88 0.98
N ARG A 288 4.25 -12.97 0.65
CA ARG A 288 5.60 -13.25 1.14
C ARG A 288 6.69 -12.42 0.47
N MET A 289 6.38 -11.60 -0.54
CA MET A 289 7.33 -10.60 -1.04
C MET A 289 7.73 -9.65 0.12
N PRO A 290 9.03 -9.45 0.40
CA PRO A 290 9.46 -8.57 1.49
C PRO A 290 8.81 -7.18 1.40
N GLY A 291 8.15 -6.75 2.47
CA GLY A 291 7.49 -5.43 2.57
C GLY A 291 6.10 -5.33 1.93
N CYS A 292 5.48 -6.45 1.51
CA CYS A 292 4.12 -6.44 0.97
C CYS A 292 3.06 -6.89 2.00
N HIS A 293 2.11 -6.01 2.31
CA HIS A 293 1.04 -6.29 3.28
C HIS A 293 -0.28 -6.75 2.64
N ARG A 294 -0.24 -7.24 1.39
CA ARG A 294 -1.46 -7.76 0.75
C ARG A 294 -1.89 -9.03 1.48
N PRO A 295 -3.12 -9.14 2.01
CA PRO A 295 -3.55 -10.34 2.72
C PRO A 295 -3.42 -11.60 1.87
N ALA A 296 -2.93 -12.70 2.45
CA ALA A 296 -2.70 -13.96 1.74
C ALA A 296 -4.01 -14.56 1.17
N HIS A 297 -5.15 -14.31 1.81
CA HIS A 297 -6.47 -14.72 1.31
C HIS A 297 -6.88 -14.01 0.00
N ARG A 298 -6.19 -12.93 -0.38
CA ARG A 298 -6.34 -12.20 -1.66
C ARG A 298 -5.13 -12.35 -2.58
N SER A 299 -4.29 -13.33 -2.29
CA SER A 299 -3.04 -13.62 -3.01
C SER A 299 -3.15 -14.97 -3.71
N ASP A 300 -2.37 -15.14 -4.77
CA ASP A 300 -2.21 -16.43 -5.44
C ASP A 300 -1.35 -17.34 -4.53
N ILE A 301 -1.64 -18.63 -4.54
CA ILE A 301 -0.80 -19.64 -3.88
C ILE A 301 -0.03 -20.32 -4.99
N ASP A 302 1.27 -20.14 -4.97
CA ASP A 302 2.13 -20.48 -6.09
C ASP A 302 3.31 -21.34 -5.63
N HIS A 303 3.81 -22.17 -6.54
CA HIS A 303 4.94 -23.04 -6.29
C HIS A 303 6.24 -22.27 -6.33
N THR A 304 7.10 -22.45 -5.33
CA THR A 304 8.46 -21.89 -5.34
C THR A 304 9.32 -22.61 -6.37
N THR A 305 9.37 -23.95 -6.32
CA THR A 305 9.83 -24.79 -7.42
C THR A 305 8.63 -25.14 -8.27
N GLU A 306 8.60 -24.67 -9.51
CA GLU A 306 7.41 -24.76 -10.36
C GLU A 306 7.01 -26.20 -10.65
N TRP A 307 5.70 -26.45 -10.76
CA TRP A 307 5.17 -27.79 -10.97
C TRP A 307 5.69 -28.45 -12.24
N HIS A 308 5.81 -27.69 -13.34
CA HIS A 308 6.33 -28.21 -14.61
C HIS A 308 7.86 -28.46 -14.58
N HIS A 309 8.55 -27.95 -13.57
CA HIS A 309 9.94 -28.26 -13.23
C HIS A 309 10.06 -29.36 -12.15
N GLY A 310 8.97 -30.07 -11.86
CA GLY A 310 8.94 -31.21 -10.93
C GLY A 310 8.66 -30.86 -9.47
N GLY A 311 8.27 -29.62 -9.17
CA GLY A 311 7.98 -29.19 -7.80
C GLY A 311 6.74 -29.87 -7.21
N PRO A 312 6.81 -30.38 -5.96
CA PRO A 312 5.66 -31.00 -5.30
C PRO A 312 4.61 -29.96 -4.90
N THR A 313 3.33 -30.34 -4.89
CA THR A 313 2.25 -29.49 -4.34
C THR A 313 2.06 -29.81 -2.87
N ASN A 314 2.87 -29.20 -2.01
CA ASN A 314 2.84 -29.38 -0.56
C ASN A 314 3.05 -28.03 0.15
N ALA A 315 2.93 -28.00 1.48
CA ALA A 315 3.04 -26.75 2.23
C ALA A 315 4.41 -26.09 2.07
N ASP A 316 5.47 -26.89 2.00
CA ASP A 316 6.86 -26.39 1.98
C ASP A 316 7.24 -25.75 0.64
N ASN A 317 6.64 -26.20 -0.47
CA ASN A 317 6.87 -25.67 -1.80
C ASN A 317 5.83 -24.64 -2.26
N LEU A 318 4.77 -24.38 -1.48
CA LEU A 318 3.77 -23.38 -1.81
C LEU A 318 3.97 -22.11 -0.99
N THR A 319 3.84 -20.95 -1.64
CA THR A 319 4.02 -19.63 -1.04
C THR A 319 2.89 -18.69 -1.48
N GLY A 320 2.36 -17.88 -0.56
CA GLY A 320 1.39 -16.83 -0.87
C GLY A 320 2.07 -15.62 -1.54
N LEU A 321 1.76 -15.34 -2.80
CA LEU A 321 2.22 -14.17 -3.53
C LEU A 321 1.04 -13.43 -4.16
N CYS A 322 0.94 -12.11 -3.97
CA CYS A 322 -0.11 -11.36 -4.65
C CYS A 322 0.08 -11.40 -6.17
N ARG A 323 -0.99 -11.19 -6.95
CA ARG A 323 -0.95 -11.27 -8.42
C ARG A 323 0.20 -10.49 -9.07
N ARG A 324 0.59 -9.36 -8.47
CA ARG A 324 1.72 -8.53 -8.93
C ARG A 324 3.06 -9.24 -8.72
N HIS A 325 3.31 -9.78 -7.53
CA HIS A 325 4.58 -10.44 -7.17
C HIS A 325 4.70 -11.83 -7.76
N HIS A 326 3.58 -12.54 -7.91
CA HIS A 326 3.55 -13.80 -8.65
C HIS A 326 4.07 -13.59 -10.09
N ARG A 327 3.56 -12.58 -10.80
CA ARG A 327 4.04 -12.21 -12.15
C ARG A 327 5.49 -11.72 -12.19
N LEU A 328 6.06 -11.32 -11.05
CA LEU A 328 7.45 -10.86 -10.99
C LEU A 328 8.43 -12.02 -11.17
N LYS A 329 8.02 -13.27 -10.85
CA LYS A 329 8.81 -14.48 -11.12
C LYS A 329 9.11 -14.67 -12.61
N ASP A 330 8.19 -14.23 -13.47
CA ASP A 330 8.33 -14.32 -14.93
C ASP A 330 9.19 -13.19 -15.52
N VAL A 331 9.64 -12.22 -14.71
CA VAL A 331 10.48 -11.10 -15.18
C VAL A 331 11.95 -11.55 -15.13
N PRO A 332 12.69 -11.48 -16.25
CA PRO A 332 14.09 -11.89 -16.30
C PRO A 332 14.95 -11.24 -15.20
N GLY A 333 15.88 -12.03 -14.64
CA GLY A 333 16.78 -11.62 -13.56
C GLY A 333 16.18 -11.69 -12.16
N TRP A 334 14.86 -11.85 -12.02
CA TRP A 334 14.25 -12.13 -10.72
C TRP A 334 14.26 -13.63 -10.43
N HIS A 335 14.74 -14.00 -9.24
CA HIS A 335 14.74 -15.39 -8.79
C HIS A 335 14.11 -15.52 -7.41
N PHE A 336 13.19 -16.47 -7.27
CA PHE A 336 12.51 -16.78 -6.03
C PHE A 336 12.86 -18.20 -5.62
N GLY A 337 13.14 -18.42 -4.34
CA GLY A 337 13.49 -19.74 -3.79
C GLY A 337 13.11 -19.84 -2.33
N THR A 338 12.67 -21.00 -1.86
CA THR A 338 12.41 -21.25 -0.44
C THR A 338 13.45 -22.24 0.06
N ASP A 339 14.01 -21.98 1.22
CA ASP A 339 14.90 -22.94 1.89
C ASP A 339 14.11 -23.92 2.77
N ASP A 340 14.83 -24.87 3.37
CA ASP A 340 14.25 -25.92 4.23
C ASP A 340 13.58 -25.38 5.50
N THR A 341 13.80 -24.10 5.84
CA THR A 341 13.14 -23.42 6.97
C THR A 341 11.82 -22.76 6.55
N GLY A 342 11.47 -22.81 5.26
CA GLY A 342 10.33 -22.11 4.69
C GLY A 342 10.57 -20.59 4.52
N THR A 343 11.82 -20.15 4.59
CA THR A 343 12.20 -18.75 4.32
C THR A 343 12.26 -18.54 2.82
N LEU A 344 11.51 -17.55 2.33
CA LEU A 344 11.54 -17.12 0.93
C LEU A 344 12.77 -16.23 0.73
N HIS A 345 13.60 -16.56 -0.24
CA HIS A 345 14.70 -15.78 -0.78
C HIS A 345 14.27 -15.19 -2.12
N VAL A 346 14.48 -13.89 -2.29
CA VAL A 346 14.25 -13.17 -3.53
C VAL A 346 15.56 -12.54 -3.95
N THR A 347 16.06 -12.93 -5.11
CA THR A 347 17.24 -12.32 -5.73
C THR A 347 16.77 -11.35 -6.81
N THR A 348 17.23 -10.10 -6.74
CA THR A 348 16.93 -9.06 -7.73
C THR A 348 17.81 -9.22 -8.97
N PRO A 349 17.47 -8.56 -10.10
CA PRO A 349 18.31 -8.55 -11.30
C PRO A 349 19.75 -8.05 -11.08
N THR A 350 19.99 -7.14 -10.13
CA THR A 350 21.35 -6.72 -9.74
C THR A 350 22.09 -7.69 -8.82
N GLY A 351 21.44 -8.79 -8.40
CA GLY A 351 22.01 -9.81 -7.54
C GLY A 351 21.83 -9.56 -6.04
N GLU A 352 21.11 -8.51 -5.63
CA GLU A 352 20.77 -8.30 -4.22
C GLU A 352 19.85 -9.41 -3.72
N ARG A 353 20.11 -9.92 -2.52
CA ARG A 353 19.33 -11.01 -1.91
C ARG A 353 18.52 -10.49 -0.74
N HIS A 354 17.21 -10.66 -0.83
CA HIS A 354 16.26 -10.33 0.23
C HIS A 354 15.59 -11.59 0.74
N ARG A 355 15.15 -11.56 1.99
CA ARG A 355 14.46 -12.71 2.61
C ARG A 355 13.17 -12.30 3.28
N SER A 356 12.22 -13.23 3.31
CA SER A 356 10.95 -13.11 4.01
C SER A 356 10.65 -14.42 4.70
N GLN A 357 10.41 -14.36 6.01
CA GLN A 357 10.02 -15.51 6.81
C GLN A 357 8.58 -15.28 7.28
N ALA A 358 7.74 -16.31 7.21
CA ALA A 358 6.42 -16.24 7.84
C ALA A 358 6.66 -16.09 9.35
N GLU A 359 6.21 -14.99 9.93
CA GLU A 359 6.41 -14.83 11.37
C GLU A 359 5.52 -15.83 12.12
N PRO A 360 5.97 -16.34 13.27
CA PRO A 360 5.19 -17.22 14.13
C PRO A 360 3.81 -16.64 14.50
N LEU A 361 2.79 -17.49 14.64
CA LEU A 361 1.46 -17.04 15.10
C LEU A 361 1.44 -16.61 16.58
N HIS A 362 2.48 -16.95 17.34
CA HIS A 362 2.72 -16.49 18.71
C HIS A 362 4.23 -16.45 18.93
N PRO A 363 4.71 -15.53 19.77
CA PRO A 363 6.10 -15.50 20.15
C PRO A 363 6.49 -16.83 20.78
N SER A 364 7.69 -17.31 20.45
CA SER A 364 8.30 -18.41 21.20
C SER A 364 8.31 -18.05 22.69
N PRO A 365 7.98 -19.01 23.58
CA PRO A 365 8.02 -18.74 25.00
C PRO A 365 9.42 -18.26 25.40
N PRO A 366 9.54 -17.21 26.24
CA PRO A 366 10.83 -16.86 26.81
C PRO A 366 11.31 -18.05 27.65
N PHE A 367 12.55 -18.47 27.41
CA PHE A 367 13.19 -19.58 28.11
C PHE A 367 13.18 -19.42 29.62
#